data_AF-A0A519LGH1-F1
#
_entry.id   AF-A0A519LGH1-F1
#
_cell.length_a   1.000
_cell.length_b   1.000
_cell.length_c   1.000
_cell.angle_alpha   90.00
_cell.angle_beta   90.00
_cell.angle_gamma   90.00
#
_symmetry.space_group_name_H-M   'P 1'
#
loop_
_entity.id
_entity.type
_entity.pdbx_description
1 polymer ?
#
loop_
_entity_poly.entity_id
_entity_poly.type
_entity_poly.pdbx_seq_one_letter_code
_entity_poly.pdbx_strand_id
1 'polypeptide(L)'
;MKNKYLFRGLLPIAALFHGAVSGQTLVHYWNFNNNASVAAITAPTSTLLNGSITATSTGTGNTDTYVDFANGTGQNFNIDNLNARNGDASGTHLRYNYPINGNVQFNLPTTGYNNVVVKFTTRRSGSGAGTQSWSYSLDGTTFVPYQTVTSQDANPQLITFDLSTISGVSNNPNFKLKVEFAAGAGGAVGNNRFDNFTVDATATGGVDTTPPTVTYLPANNVNNASTTVNPTITFNENVRLLDNSAITAANAQNLVELRLTNATGVLVPFTTTLSNNKITVIPTAGLLPNQAYYLALKPNMVEDTSDNAVNTTTSTIFTTAGTSISLDKTFVKVNENAGTLAFKINVNNPSNATVNLVVKPAPFSTANSSDFTL
;
A
#
# COMPACT_ATOMS: atom_id res chain seq x y z
N MET A 1 36.18 29.61 44.74
CA MET A 1 35.53 29.67 43.42
C MET A 1 35.53 28.26 42.83
N LYS A 2 34.41 27.54 42.88
CA LYS A 2 34.28 26.18 42.33
C LYS A 2 33.13 26.17 41.32
N ASN A 3 33.46 25.88 40.07
CA ASN A 3 32.57 25.79 38.93
C ASN A 3 31.52 24.69 39.14
N LYS A 4 30.23 25.00 38.92
CA LYS A 4 29.16 24.00 38.80
C LYS A 4 28.89 23.77 37.31
N TYR A 5 29.24 22.59 36.82
CA TYR A 5 28.86 22.11 35.49
C TYR A 5 27.41 21.59 35.54
N LEU A 6 26.54 22.17 34.71
CA LEU A 6 25.19 21.66 34.44
C LEU A 6 25.29 20.50 33.43
N PHE A 7 25.07 19.28 33.90
CA PHE A 7 24.78 18.13 33.05
C PHE A 7 23.35 18.27 32.50
N ARG A 8 23.21 18.53 31.20
CA ARG A 8 21.94 18.39 30.48
C ARG A 8 21.73 16.90 30.17
N GLY A 9 20.84 16.26 30.92
CA GLY A 9 20.37 14.91 30.59
C GLY A 9 19.51 14.94 29.33
N LEU A 10 19.87 14.14 28.33
CA LEU A 10 18.97 13.79 27.24
C LEU A 10 17.85 12.89 27.78
N LEU A 11 16.60 13.31 27.63
CA LEU A 11 15.42 12.46 27.76
C LEU A 11 15.30 11.60 26.49
N PRO A 12 15.29 10.26 26.58
CA PRO A 12 14.92 9.45 25.43
C PRO A 12 13.41 9.56 25.21
N ILE A 13 13.02 10.15 24.07
CA ILE A 13 11.66 10.09 23.56
C ILE A 13 11.40 8.64 23.15
N ALA A 14 10.66 7.90 23.97
CA ALA A 14 10.11 6.61 23.58
C ALA A 14 8.98 6.86 22.58
N ALA A 15 9.29 6.77 21.28
CA ALA A 15 8.27 6.66 20.25
C ALA A 15 7.57 5.31 20.41
N LEU A 16 6.36 5.30 21.00
CA LEU A 16 5.45 4.17 20.90
C LEU A 16 4.97 4.08 19.45
N PHE A 17 5.67 3.31 18.63
CA PHE A 17 5.09 2.75 17.41
C PHE A 17 4.01 1.76 17.83
N HIS A 18 2.76 2.21 17.86
CA HIS A 18 1.61 1.31 17.83
C HIS A 18 1.50 0.78 16.39
N GLY A 19 2.28 -0.26 16.08
CA GLY A 19 1.94 -1.09 14.93
C GLY A 19 0.56 -1.67 15.18
N ALA A 20 -0.40 -1.41 14.29
CA ALA A 20 -1.67 -2.12 14.30
C ALA A 20 -1.34 -3.61 14.12
N VAL A 21 -1.43 -4.38 15.20
CA VAL A 21 -1.45 -5.84 15.12
C VAL A 21 -2.81 -6.19 14.52
N SER A 22 -2.91 -6.16 13.19
CA SER A 22 -4.08 -6.71 12.53
C SER A 22 -4.09 -8.20 12.83
N GLY A 23 -5.06 -8.66 13.62
CA GLY A 23 -5.34 -10.09 13.75
C GLY A 23 -5.60 -10.71 12.39
N GLN A 24 -5.38 -12.01 12.26
CA GLN A 24 -5.80 -12.75 11.06
C GLN A 24 -7.33 -12.67 10.92
N THR A 25 -7.80 -12.49 9.69
CA THR A 25 -9.21 -12.49 9.31
C THR A 25 -9.68 -13.91 9.06
N LEU A 26 -10.87 -14.26 9.55
CA LEU A 26 -11.54 -15.52 9.22
C LEU A 26 -12.12 -15.43 7.80
N VAL A 27 -11.43 -16.00 6.82
CA VAL A 27 -11.78 -15.94 5.39
C VAL A 27 -12.86 -16.95 5.03
N HIS A 28 -12.75 -18.18 5.55
CA HIS A 28 -13.73 -19.24 5.35
C HIS A 28 -13.96 -20.02 6.63
N TYR A 29 -15.20 -20.46 6.83
CA TYR A 29 -15.58 -21.26 7.99
C TYR A 29 -16.71 -22.24 7.67
N TRP A 30 -16.55 -23.48 8.10
CA TRP A 30 -17.57 -24.51 8.17
C TRP A 30 -17.63 -25.05 9.59
N ASN A 31 -18.75 -24.81 10.28
CA ASN A 31 -19.06 -25.40 11.58
C ASN A 31 -19.78 -26.75 11.46
N PHE A 32 -20.21 -27.15 10.26
CA PHE A 32 -20.92 -28.40 9.98
C PHE A 32 -22.18 -28.68 10.82
N ASN A 33 -22.77 -27.65 11.42
CA ASN A 33 -23.93 -27.76 12.31
C ASN A 33 -25.28 -27.84 11.56
N ASN A 34 -25.31 -27.51 10.26
CA ASN A 34 -26.53 -27.59 9.45
C ASN A 34 -26.62 -28.94 8.72
N ASN A 35 -27.19 -29.94 9.39
CA ASN A 35 -27.36 -31.28 8.87
C ASN A 35 -28.71 -31.51 8.15
N ALA A 36 -29.24 -30.51 7.45
CA ALA A 36 -30.50 -30.69 6.70
C ALA A 36 -30.35 -31.53 5.43
N SER A 37 -29.17 -31.52 4.81
CA SER A 37 -28.84 -32.26 3.58
C SER A 37 -27.32 -32.29 3.36
N VAL A 38 -26.85 -33.06 2.37
CA VAL A 38 -25.46 -33.01 1.90
C VAL A 38 -25.07 -31.59 1.48
N ALA A 39 -25.94 -30.89 0.75
CA ALA A 39 -25.67 -29.52 0.31
C ALA A 39 -25.60 -28.54 1.50
N ALA A 40 -26.43 -28.74 2.52
CA ALA A 40 -26.46 -27.88 3.70
C ALA A 40 -25.21 -28.06 4.58
N ILE A 41 -24.76 -29.30 4.79
CA ILE A 41 -23.61 -29.57 5.65
C ILE A 41 -22.29 -29.17 4.98
N THR A 42 -22.21 -29.17 3.65
CA THR A 42 -21.01 -28.72 2.91
C THR A 42 -21.02 -27.25 2.52
N ALA A 43 -22.14 -26.55 2.72
CA ALA A 43 -22.22 -25.10 2.53
C ALA A 43 -21.39 -24.38 3.62
N PRO A 44 -20.63 -23.33 3.26
CA PRO A 44 -19.90 -22.53 4.24
C PRO A 44 -20.86 -21.87 5.23
N THR A 45 -20.52 -21.95 6.52
CA THR A 45 -21.17 -21.16 7.57
C THR A 45 -20.91 -19.67 7.33
N SER A 46 -19.68 -19.33 6.96
CA SER A 46 -19.31 -18.00 6.49
C SER A 46 -18.15 -18.07 5.52
N THR A 47 -18.17 -17.25 4.48
CA THR A 47 -17.05 -17.12 3.53
C THR A 47 -16.98 -15.71 2.98
N LEU A 48 -15.76 -15.17 2.85
CA LEU A 48 -15.50 -13.89 2.18
C LEU A 48 -15.18 -14.07 0.69
N LEU A 49 -14.76 -15.27 0.26
CA LEU A 49 -14.24 -15.52 -1.10
C LEU A 49 -14.82 -16.77 -1.77
N ASN A 50 -16.15 -16.96 -1.74
CA ASN A 50 -16.84 -18.07 -2.42
C ASN A 50 -16.23 -19.47 -2.14
N GLY A 51 -15.82 -19.73 -0.90
CA GLY A 51 -15.30 -21.03 -0.49
C GLY A 51 -16.36 -22.13 -0.62
N SER A 52 -15.96 -23.33 -1.02
CA SER A 52 -16.88 -24.46 -1.19
C SER A 52 -16.21 -25.80 -0.91
N ILE A 53 -17.02 -26.82 -0.62
CA ILE A 53 -16.57 -28.20 -0.41
C ILE A 53 -17.23 -29.11 -1.43
N THR A 54 -16.42 -29.98 -2.04
CA THR A 54 -16.89 -31.09 -2.88
C THR A 54 -16.29 -32.38 -2.37
N ALA A 55 -17.08 -33.43 -2.27
CA ALA A 55 -16.61 -34.76 -1.89
C ALA A 55 -16.90 -35.75 -3.03
N THR A 56 -16.03 -36.74 -3.22
CA THR A 56 -16.19 -37.77 -4.26
C THR A 56 -16.03 -39.18 -3.68
N SER A 57 -17.01 -40.05 -3.95
CA SER A 57 -16.96 -41.47 -3.58
C SER A 57 -16.34 -42.35 -4.67
N THR A 58 -15.94 -43.55 -4.29
CA THR A 58 -15.41 -44.58 -5.19
C THR A 58 -15.95 -45.98 -4.92
N GLY A 59 -17.17 -46.14 -4.37
CA GLY A 59 -17.69 -47.50 -4.14
C GLY A 59 -19.17 -47.75 -3.84
N THR A 60 -20.05 -46.74 -3.74
CA THR A 60 -21.51 -46.99 -3.61
C THR A 60 -22.31 -45.98 -4.42
N GLY A 61 -23.39 -46.44 -5.08
CA GLY A 61 -24.09 -45.73 -6.16
C GLY A 61 -25.03 -44.59 -5.75
N ASN A 62 -24.93 -44.00 -4.55
CA ASN A 62 -25.74 -42.83 -4.17
C ASN A 62 -24.88 -41.82 -3.38
N THR A 63 -25.05 -40.52 -3.62
CA THR A 63 -24.34 -39.42 -2.94
C THR A 63 -24.62 -39.35 -1.43
N ASP A 64 -25.76 -39.86 -0.99
CA ASP A 64 -26.16 -39.87 0.42
C ASP A 64 -25.40 -40.90 1.29
N THR A 65 -24.59 -41.77 0.69
CA THR A 65 -23.94 -42.87 1.43
C THR A 65 -22.58 -42.50 2.02
N TYR A 66 -21.91 -41.49 1.48
CA TYR A 66 -20.54 -41.16 1.85
C TYR A 66 -20.38 -39.81 2.56
N VAL A 67 -21.19 -38.80 2.27
CA VAL A 67 -21.37 -37.65 3.18
C VAL A 67 -22.62 -37.90 4.01
N ASP A 68 -22.41 -38.49 5.17
CA ASP A 68 -23.48 -38.85 6.10
C ASP A 68 -23.86 -37.61 6.93
N PHE A 69 -24.68 -36.76 6.33
CA PHE A 69 -25.06 -35.49 6.91
C PHE A 69 -25.85 -35.68 8.21
N ALA A 70 -26.71 -36.69 8.30
CA ALA A 70 -27.64 -36.85 9.41
C ALA A 70 -27.02 -37.44 10.69
N ASN A 71 -25.98 -38.29 10.59
CA ASN A 71 -25.46 -39.07 11.73
C ASN A 71 -24.14 -38.55 12.30
N GLY A 72 -23.83 -37.27 12.12
CA GLY A 72 -22.66 -36.60 12.68
C GLY A 72 -22.90 -36.01 14.07
N THR A 73 -23.21 -36.82 15.10
CA THR A 73 -23.54 -36.32 16.46
C THR A 73 -22.56 -36.79 17.53
N GLY A 74 -22.33 -35.97 18.56
CA GLY A 74 -21.60 -36.35 19.77
C GLY A 74 -20.10 -36.57 19.54
N GLN A 75 -19.57 -37.72 20.01
CA GLN A 75 -18.19 -38.16 19.75
C GLN A 75 -17.11 -37.17 20.22
N ASN A 76 -17.43 -36.45 21.31
CA ASN A 76 -16.64 -35.42 21.98
C ASN A 76 -16.41 -34.13 21.18
N PHE A 77 -16.91 -34.03 19.94
CA PHE A 77 -17.02 -32.74 19.25
C PHE A 77 -17.90 -31.76 20.02
N ASN A 78 -18.97 -32.26 20.64
CA ASN A 78 -19.86 -31.46 21.46
C ASN A 78 -19.27 -30.99 22.79
N ILE A 79 -18.21 -31.66 23.28
CA ILE A 79 -17.55 -31.35 24.56
C ILE A 79 -16.35 -30.45 24.32
N ASP A 80 -15.45 -30.87 23.44
CA ASP A 80 -14.18 -30.17 23.21
C ASP A 80 -14.37 -28.95 22.30
N ASN A 81 -15.32 -29.02 21.35
CA ASN A 81 -15.71 -27.96 20.39
C ASN A 81 -14.53 -27.13 19.85
N LEU A 82 -13.41 -27.81 19.57
CA LEU A 82 -12.17 -27.13 19.25
C LEU A 82 -12.32 -26.36 17.93
N ASN A 83 -11.68 -25.19 17.85
CA ASN A 83 -11.70 -24.28 16.70
C ASN A 83 -13.07 -23.70 16.31
N ALA A 84 -14.10 -23.82 17.15
CA ALA A 84 -15.37 -23.11 16.93
C ALA A 84 -15.14 -21.60 16.85
N ARG A 85 -15.82 -20.92 15.92
CA ARG A 85 -15.67 -19.49 15.66
C ARG A 85 -17.00 -18.78 15.83
N ASN A 86 -16.96 -17.45 15.92
CA ASN A 86 -18.14 -16.58 15.98
C ASN A 86 -19.10 -16.86 17.16
N GLY A 87 -18.63 -17.56 18.20
CA GLY A 87 -19.48 -17.96 19.32
C GLY A 87 -20.43 -19.11 19.00
N ASP A 88 -20.22 -19.83 17.90
CA ASP A 88 -21.07 -20.95 17.50
C ASP A 88 -21.08 -22.04 18.58
N ALA A 89 -22.29 -22.42 18.99
CA ALA A 89 -22.51 -23.56 19.86
C ALA A 89 -22.08 -24.86 19.14
N SER A 90 -21.71 -25.86 19.93
CA SER A 90 -21.44 -27.18 19.37
C SER A 90 -22.71 -27.83 18.84
N GLY A 91 -22.59 -28.60 17.76
CA GLY A 91 -23.71 -29.28 17.12
C GLY A 91 -23.28 -30.56 16.42
N THR A 92 -23.43 -30.59 15.09
CA THR A 92 -23.08 -31.75 14.27
C THR A 92 -21.72 -31.57 13.60
N HIS A 93 -21.17 -32.65 13.06
CA HIS A 93 -19.88 -32.62 12.33
C HIS A 93 -20.00 -33.32 10.98
N LEU A 94 -19.11 -32.99 10.04
CA LEU A 94 -19.03 -33.69 8.76
C LEU A 94 -18.58 -35.12 8.98
N ARG A 95 -19.36 -36.08 8.52
CA ARG A 95 -19.02 -37.50 8.57
C ARG A 95 -18.84 -38.06 7.16
N TYR A 96 -17.63 -38.49 6.86
CA TYR A 96 -17.24 -39.03 5.56
C TYR A 96 -17.05 -40.56 5.67
N ASN A 97 -18.04 -41.34 5.20
CA ASN A 97 -18.08 -42.79 5.26
C ASN A 97 -17.28 -43.43 4.10
N TYR A 98 -16.71 -44.61 4.36
CA TYR A 98 -15.95 -45.44 3.42
C TYR A 98 -14.88 -44.64 2.65
N PRO A 99 -13.93 -44.02 3.36
CA PRO A 99 -13.14 -42.93 2.81
C PRO A 99 -12.06 -43.37 1.81
N ILE A 100 -11.69 -44.66 1.79
CA ILE A 100 -10.63 -45.20 0.92
C ILE A 100 -10.97 -44.99 -0.55
N ASN A 101 -9.96 -44.58 -1.33
CA ASN A 101 -10.06 -44.20 -2.74
C ASN A 101 -10.97 -42.99 -3.03
N GLY A 102 -11.64 -42.41 -2.04
CA GLY A 102 -12.40 -41.17 -2.17
C GLY A 102 -11.59 -39.95 -1.73
N ASN A 103 -12.16 -38.76 -1.89
CA ASN A 103 -11.55 -37.53 -1.40
C ASN A 103 -12.57 -36.45 -1.04
N VAL A 104 -12.13 -35.51 -0.20
CA VAL A 104 -12.83 -34.25 0.06
C VAL A 104 -11.92 -33.11 -0.40
N GLN A 105 -12.44 -32.25 -1.25
CA GLN A 105 -11.77 -31.05 -1.75
C GLN A 105 -12.43 -29.80 -1.18
N PHE A 106 -11.58 -28.90 -0.71
CA PHE A 106 -11.92 -27.60 -0.19
C PHE A 106 -11.44 -26.57 -1.20
N ASN A 107 -12.35 -25.90 -1.87
CA ASN A 107 -12.06 -24.72 -2.68
C ASN A 107 -11.96 -23.52 -1.74
N LEU A 108 -10.75 -22.95 -1.63
CA LEU A 108 -10.42 -21.97 -0.61
C LEU A 108 -9.72 -20.75 -1.25
N PRO A 109 -10.39 -19.96 -2.10
CA PRO A 109 -9.76 -18.80 -2.72
C PRO A 109 -9.20 -17.83 -1.65
N THR A 110 -8.00 -17.32 -1.87
CA THR A 110 -7.29 -16.42 -0.93
C THR A 110 -7.02 -15.05 -1.55
N THR A 111 -7.75 -14.67 -2.61
CA THR A 111 -7.63 -13.37 -3.29
C THR A 111 -7.72 -12.21 -2.31
N GLY A 112 -6.69 -11.37 -2.27
CA GLY A 112 -6.59 -10.26 -1.31
C GLY A 112 -6.06 -10.64 0.08
N TYR A 113 -5.58 -11.87 0.29
CA TYR A 113 -5.05 -12.34 1.59
C TYR A 113 -3.72 -13.09 1.47
N ASN A 114 -2.90 -13.05 2.52
CA ASN A 114 -1.63 -13.78 2.71
C ASN A 114 -1.57 -14.41 4.11
N ASN A 115 -0.45 -15.05 4.45
CA ASN A 115 -0.23 -15.69 5.75
C ASN A 115 -1.35 -16.70 6.10
N VAL A 116 -1.69 -17.54 5.13
CA VAL A 116 -2.85 -18.44 5.21
C VAL A 116 -2.58 -19.57 6.20
N VAL A 117 -3.50 -19.73 7.16
CA VAL A 117 -3.51 -20.80 8.16
C VAL A 117 -4.85 -21.52 8.09
N VAL A 118 -4.81 -22.84 7.90
CA VAL A 118 -6.00 -23.70 7.90
C VAL A 118 -6.05 -24.46 9.22
N LYS A 119 -7.21 -24.50 9.87
CA LYS A 119 -7.44 -25.29 11.09
C LYS A 119 -8.71 -26.09 10.98
N PHE A 120 -8.70 -27.29 11.50
CA PHE A 120 -9.91 -28.12 11.60
C PHE A 120 -9.70 -29.19 12.65
N THR A 121 -10.80 -29.74 13.12
CA THR A 121 -10.77 -30.86 14.06
C THR A 121 -11.10 -32.14 13.33
N THR A 122 -10.45 -33.24 13.70
CA THR A 122 -10.70 -34.51 13.03
C THR A 122 -10.56 -35.71 13.96
N ARG A 123 -11.25 -36.78 13.61
CA ARG A 123 -11.07 -38.12 14.17
C ARG A 123 -11.63 -39.15 13.20
N ARG A 124 -11.44 -40.43 13.51
CA ARG A 124 -12.05 -41.56 12.79
C ARG A 124 -12.95 -42.39 13.70
N SER A 125 -13.65 -43.35 13.10
CA SER A 125 -14.21 -44.51 13.80
C SER A 125 -13.15 -45.60 14.02
N GLY A 126 -13.44 -46.58 14.88
CA GLY A 126 -12.54 -47.72 15.14
C GLY A 126 -12.07 -48.47 13.89
N SER A 127 -12.93 -48.65 12.91
CA SER A 127 -12.60 -49.28 11.62
C SER A 127 -12.26 -48.29 10.49
N GLY A 128 -12.24 -46.99 10.80
CA GLY A 128 -11.98 -45.90 9.86
C GLY A 128 -10.54 -45.88 9.35
N ALA A 129 -10.32 -45.25 8.19
CA ALA A 129 -8.97 -45.01 7.67
C ALA A 129 -8.13 -44.17 8.66
N GLY A 130 -6.95 -44.69 9.00
CA GLY A 130 -6.03 -44.07 9.96
C GLY A 130 -5.16 -42.96 9.38
N THR A 131 -5.10 -42.85 8.06
CA THR A 131 -4.19 -41.94 7.37
C THR A 131 -4.99 -40.99 6.48
N GLN A 132 -4.82 -39.69 6.70
CA GLN A 132 -5.30 -38.62 5.83
C GLN A 132 -4.10 -38.02 5.10
N SER A 133 -4.06 -38.16 3.78
CA SER A 133 -3.04 -37.58 2.92
C SER A 133 -3.56 -36.25 2.35
N TRP A 134 -3.00 -35.14 2.81
CA TRP A 134 -3.38 -33.80 2.36
C TRP A 134 -2.48 -33.31 1.24
N SER A 135 -3.10 -32.70 0.23
CA SER A 135 -2.46 -32.05 -0.91
C SER A 135 -3.07 -30.68 -1.13
N TYR A 136 -2.31 -29.77 -1.75
CA TYR A 136 -2.83 -28.46 -2.17
C TYR A 136 -2.76 -28.30 -3.68
N SER A 137 -3.55 -27.37 -4.21
CA SER A 137 -3.49 -26.95 -5.60
C SER A 137 -3.40 -25.42 -5.67
N LEU A 138 -2.55 -24.92 -6.57
CA LEU A 138 -2.38 -23.48 -6.82
C LEU A 138 -3.08 -23.02 -8.10
N ASP A 139 -3.39 -23.94 -9.00
CA ASP A 139 -4.08 -23.72 -10.27
C ASP A 139 -5.54 -24.21 -10.25
N GLY A 140 -5.96 -24.84 -9.16
CA GLY A 140 -7.29 -25.40 -8.96
C GLY A 140 -7.48 -26.81 -9.55
N THR A 141 -6.47 -27.38 -10.21
CA THR A 141 -6.55 -28.66 -10.92
C THR A 141 -5.43 -29.63 -10.57
N THR A 142 -4.20 -29.15 -10.46
CA THR A 142 -3.01 -29.96 -10.16
C THR A 142 -2.78 -29.98 -8.66
N PHE A 143 -2.81 -31.17 -8.06
CA PHE A 143 -2.60 -31.35 -6.62
C PHE A 143 -1.19 -31.82 -6.31
N VAL A 144 -0.51 -31.10 -5.41
CA VAL A 144 0.82 -31.39 -4.90
C VAL A 144 0.71 -31.88 -3.46
N PRO A 145 1.38 -33.00 -3.08
CA PRO A 145 1.37 -33.48 -1.70
C PRO A 145 1.89 -32.42 -0.71
N TYR A 146 1.26 -32.35 0.47
CA TYR A 146 1.61 -31.41 1.53
C TYR A 146 2.02 -32.11 2.82
N GLN A 147 1.06 -32.75 3.48
CA GLN A 147 1.24 -33.33 4.80
C GLN A 147 0.32 -34.53 4.99
N THR A 148 0.79 -35.49 5.80
CA THR A 148 -0.03 -36.61 6.25
C THR A 148 -0.47 -36.36 7.70
N VAL A 149 -1.76 -36.58 7.98
CA VAL A 149 -2.33 -36.55 9.32
C VAL A 149 -2.71 -37.97 9.72
N THR A 150 -2.23 -38.42 10.89
CA THR A 150 -2.68 -39.68 11.50
C THR A 150 -3.97 -39.43 12.27
N SER A 151 -5.08 -39.98 11.78
CA SER A 151 -6.40 -39.84 12.39
C SER A 151 -6.59 -40.84 13.53
N GLN A 152 -7.02 -40.35 14.70
CA GLN A 152 -7.19 -41.16 15.90
C GLN A 152 -8.64 -41.62 16.10
N ASP A 153 -8.82 -42.84 16.63
CA ASP A 153 -10.09 -43.25 17.23
C ASP A 153 -10.10 -42.92 18.71
N ALA A 154 -10.12 -41.62 18.98
CA ALA A 154 -10.14 -41.02 20.32
C ALA A 154 -10.90 -39.69 20.23
N ASN A 155 -10.76 -38.82 21.24
CA ASN A 155 -11.31 -37.45 21.19
C ASN A 155 -10.85 -36.72 19.92
N PRO A 156 -11.66 -35.79 19.37
CA PRO A 156 -11.24 -34.97 18.23
C PRO A 156 -9.91 -34.26 18.49
N GLN A 157 -8.99 -34.34 17.53
CA GLN A 157 -7.74 -33.59 17.58
C GLN A 157 -7.82 -32.34 16.70
N LEU A 158 -7.25 -31.23 17.16
CA LEU A 158 -7.08 -30.03 16.36
C LEU A 158 -5.85 -30.16 15.45
N ILE A 159 -6.06 -29.94 14.16
CA ILE A 159 -5.01 -29.86 13.15
C ILE A 159 -4.83 -28.40 12.74
N THR A 160 -3.58 -27.98 12.57
CA THR A 160 -3.21 -26.66 12.04
C THR A 160 -2.23 -26.85 10.89
N PHE A 161 -2.58 -26.35 9.72
CA PHE A 161 -1.70 -26.23 8.57
C PHE A 161 -1.28 -24.77 8.42
N ASP A 162 0.01 -24.52 8.57
CA ASP A 162 0.60 -23.24 8.23
C ASP A 162 1.06 -23.28 6.78
N LEU A 163 0.34 -22.54 5.93
CA LEU A 163 0.58 -22.46 4.49
C LEU A 163 1.23 -21.13 4.11
N SER A 164 1.60 -20.30 5.10
CA SER A 164 2.17 -18.96 4.89
C SER A 164 3.48 -18.98 4.09
N THR A 165 4.23 -20.07 4.18
CA THR A 165 5.52 -20.24 3.50
C THR A 165 5.41 -20.84 2.10
N ILE A 166 4.22 -21.30 1.68
CA ILE A 166 4.01 -21.88 0.35
C ILE A 166 3.78 -20.76 -0.66
N SER A 167 4.76 -20.54 -1.54
CA SER A 167 4.64 -19.60 -2.64
C SER A 167 3.44 -19.92 -3.52
N GLY A 168 2.67 -18.90 -3.88
CA GLY A 168 1.45 -19.03 -4.68
C GLY A 168 0.18 -19.36 -3.87
N VAL A 169 0.25 -19.59 -2.56
CA VAL A 169 -0.97 -19.69 -1.72
C VAL A 169 -1.56 -18.32 -1.42
N SER A 170 -0.73 -17.29 -1.28
CA SER A 170 -1.19 -15.92 -1.04
C SER A 170 -1.80 -15.31 -2.31
N ASN A 171 -2.89 -14.55 -2.15
CA ASN A 171 -3.60 -13.85 -3.22
C ASN A 171 -3.98 -14.76 -4.40
N ASN A 172 -4.53 -15.95 -4.11
CA ASN A 172 -4.78 -16.97 -5.11
C ASN A 172 -6.27 -17.31 -5.24
N PRO A 173 -6.93 -16.98 -6.37
CA PRO A 173 -8.34 -17.30 -6.59
C PRO A 173 -8.64 -18.80 -6.75
N ASN A 174 -7.61 -19.62 -7.02
CA ASN A 174 -7.74 -21.03 -7.36
C ASN A 174 -7.18 -21.97 -6.28
N PHE A 175 -6.81 -21.43 -5.11
CA PHE A 175 -6.22 -22.25 -4.04
C PHE A 175 -7.21 -23.32 -3.57
N LYS A 176 -6.74 -24.56 -3.48
CA LYS A 176 -7.52 -25.69 -2.95
C LYS A 176 -6.71 -26.55 -2.00
N LEU A 177 -7.40 -27.22 -1.08
CA LEU A 177 -6.90 -28.37 -0.36
C LEU A 177 -7.69 -29.63 -0.73
N LYS A 178 -7.03 -30.78 -0.73
CA LYS A 178 -7.66 -32.09 -0.92
C LYS A 178 -7.14 -33.07 0.11
N VAL A 179 -8.05 -33.81 0.73
CA VAL A 179 -7.73 -34.96 1.58
C VAL A 179 -8.12 -36.26 0.90
N GLU A 180 -7.16 -37.17 0.82
CA GLU A 180 -7.33 -38.58 0.42
C GLU A 180 -7.03 -39.48 1.61
N PHE A 181 -7.47 -40.74 1.55
CA PHE A 181 -7.42 -41.63 2.71
C PHE A 181 -6.77 -42.95 2.38
N ALA A 182 -5.94 -43.42 3.30
CA ALA A 182 -5.30 -44.73 3.23
C ALA A 182 -5.52 -45.49 4.53
N ALA A 183 -5.47 -46.83 4.45
CA ALA A 183 -5.43 -47.66 5.63
C ALA A 183 -4.19 -47.29 6.48
N GLY A 184 -4.40 -47.23 7.80
CA GLY A 184 -3.38 -46.96 8.80
C GLY A 184 -3.81 -47.67 10.08
N ALA A 185 -3.64 -47.04 11.26
CA ALA A 185 -4.34 -47.52 12.45
C ALA A 185 -5.86 -47.48 12.20
N GLY A 186 -6.55 -48.61 12.39
CA GLY A 186 -7.97 -48.76 11.99
C GLY A 186 -8.12 -49.73 10.81
N GLY A 187 -8.85 -49.33 9.76
CA GLY A 187 -9.13 -50.20 8.62
C GLY A 187 -9.48 -49.45 7.33
N ALA A 188 -9.99 -50.18 6.34
CA ALA A 188 -10.36 -49.64 5.03
C ALA A 188 -11.85 -49.24 4.91
N VAL A 189 -12.60 -49.33 6.01
CA VAL A 189 -14.04 -49.06 6.07
C VAL A 189 -14.32 -47.90 7.03
N GLY A 190 -15.50 -47.85 7.66
CA GLY A 190 -15.79 -46.87 8.71
C GLY A 190 -15.88 -45.45 8.16
N ASN A 191 -15.46 -44.46 8.96
CA ASN A 191 -15.51 -43.05 8.57
C ASN A 191 -14.35 -42.21 9.13
N ASN A 192 -14.08 -41.11 8.43
CA ASN A 192 -13.36 -39.96 8.95
C ASN A 192 -14.33 -38.80 9.17
N ARG A 193 -14.04 -37.95 10.15
CA ARG A 193 -14.91 -36.86 10.57
C ARG A 193 -14.14 -35.57 10.64
N PHE A 194 -14.81 -34.48 10.31
CA PHE A 194 -14.25 -33.13 10.35
C PHE A 194 -15.24 -32.19 11.03
N ASP A 195 -14.72 -31.30 11.86
CA ASP A 195 -15.52 -30.24 12.44
C ASP A 195 -14.73 -28.93 12.54
N ASN A 196 -15.45 -27.81 12.58
CA ASN A 196 -14.91 -26.45 12.68
C ASN A 196 -13.72 -26.20 11.74
N PHE A 197 -13.92 -26.33 10.44
CA PHE A 197 -12.89 -26.08 9.43
C PHE A 197 -12.81 -24.58 9.14
N THR A 198 -11.65 -23.96 9.36
CA THR A 198 -11.42 -22.53 9.19
C THR A 198 -10.23 -22.25 8.28
N VAL A 199 -10.31 -21.13 7.58
CA VAL A 199 -9.17 -20.46 6.94
C VAL A 199 -9.02 -19.09 7.55
N ASP A 200 -7.89 -18.88 8.22
CA ASP A 200 -7.44 -17.59 8.73
C ASP A 200 -6.36 -17.03 7.82
N ALA A 201 -6.40 -15.74 7.52
CA ALA A 201 -5.39 -15.09 6.69
C ALA A 201 -5.32 -13.59 6.98
N THR A 202 -4.19 -12.95 6.68
CA THR A 202 -4.03 -11.49 6.80
C THR A 202 -4.35 -10.85 5.44
N ALA A 203 -5.09 -9.73 5.41
CA ALA A 203 -5.33 -9.03 4.15
C ALA A 203 -4.00 -8.52 3.54
N THR A 204 -3.76 -8.76 2.25
CA THR A 204 -2.52 -8.34 1.54
C THR A 204 -2.42 -6.84 1.29
N GLY A 205 -3.48 -6.11 1.60
CA GLY A 205 -3.51 -4.67 1.71
C GLY A 205 -4.65 -4.33 2.66
N GLY A 206 -4.41 -3.45 3.63
CA GLY A 206 -5.54 -2.70 4.17
C GLY A 206 -6.21 -1.94 3.02
N VAL A 207 -7.44 -1.48 3.23
CA VAL A 207 -7.93 -0.37 2.41
C VAL A 207 -6.90 0.75 2.61
N ASP A 208 -6.21 1.16 1.54
CA ASP A 208 -5.44 2.38 1.60
C ASP A 208 -6.44 3.50 1.89
N THR A 209 -6.21 4.23 2.97
CA THR A 209 -7.10 5.29 3.45
C THR A 209 -6.37 6.63 3.48
N THR A 210 -5.16 6.69 2.91
CA THR A 210 -4.31 7.88 2.97
C THR A 210 -4.33 8.59 1.63
N PRO A 211 -4.80 9.85 1.56
CA PRO A 211 -4.71 10.63 0.33
C PRO A 211 -3.26 10.89 -0.10
N PRO A 212 -3.02 11.12 -1.41
CA PRO A 212 -1.72 11.52 -1.92
C PRO A 212 -1.15 12.74 -1.20
N THR A 213 0.13 12.64 -0.83
CA THR A 213 0.91 13.78 -0.34
C THR A 213 1.42 14.62 -1.50
N VAL A 214 1.17 15.93 -1.43
CA VAL A 214 1.54 16.90 -2.47
C VAL A 214 2.78 17.68 -2.06
N THR A 215 3.82 17.66 -2.90
CA THR A 215 5.07 18.40 -2.69
C THR A 215 5.32 19.42 -3.80
N TYR A 216 5.79 20.60 -3.44
CA TYR A 216 6.00 21.72 -4.36
C TYR A 216 7.47 22.05 -4.58
N LEU A 217 7.81 22.46 -5.80
CA LEU A 217 9.08 23.12 -6.13
C LEU A 217 8.79 24.37 -6.98
N PRO A 218 9.30 25.56 -6.62
CA PRO A 218 10.01 25.88 -5.38
C PRO A 218 9.18 25.61 -4.12
N ALA A 219 9.87 25.21 -3.04
CA ALA A 219 9.25 24.99 -1.75
C ALA A 219 8.71 26.29 -1.15
N ASN A 220 7.80 26.17 -0.19
CA ASN A 220 7.18 27.34 0.43
C ASN A 220 8.22 28.23 1.11
N ASN A 221 8.07 29.54 0.96
CA ASN A 221 8.96 30.60 1.46
C ASN A 221 10.37 30.64 0.83
N VAL A 222 10.63 29.91 -0.26
CA VAL A 222 11.84 30.17 -1.07
C VAL A 222 11.79 31.62 -1.56
N ASN A 223 12.85 32.39 -1.34
CA ASN A 223 12.89 33.82 -1.66
C ASN A 223 13.90 34.20 -2.76
N ASN A 224 14.53 33.20 -3.36
CA ASN A 224 15.59 33.35 -4.35
C ASN A 224 15.42 32.37 -5.52
N ALA A 225 14.18 32.03 -5.89
CA ALA A 225 13.91 31.13 -7.00
C ALA A 225 14.42 31.71 -8.34
N SER A 226 14.84 30.85 -9.27
CA SER A 226 15.22 31.31 -10.61
C SER A 226 14.03 31.93 -11.33
N THR A 227 14.24 33.02 -12.08
CA THR A 227 13.22 33.59 -12.99
C THR A 227 12.88 32.67 -14.17
N THR A 228 13.72 31.65 -14.40
CA THR A 228 13.54 30.62 -15.45
C THR A 228 13.08 29.26 -14.91
N VAL A 229 12.74 29.17 -13.62
CA VAL A 229 12.25 27.90 -13.05
C VAL A 229 10.90 27.53 -13.68
N ASN A 230 10.74 26.25 -14.00
CA ASN A 230 9.42 25.65 -14.25
C ASN A 230 8.95 25.02 -12.93
N PRO A 231 7.98 25.62 -12.23
CA PRO A 231 7.53 25.08 -10.95
C PRO A 231 6.91 23.68 -11.11
N THR A 232 6.94 22.86 -10.07
CA THR A 232 6.40 21.50 -10.10
C THR A 232 5.52 21.18 -8.89
N ILE A 233 4.56 20.29 -9.12
CA ILE A 233 3.73 19.64 -8.11
C ILE A 233 3.97 18.13 -8.24
N THR A 234 4.44 17.49 -7.17
CA THR A 234 4.79 16.06 -7.16
C THR A 234 3.92 15.31 -6.14
N PHE A 235 3.44 14.15 -6.54
CA PHE A 235 2.71 13.21 -5.68
C PHE A 235 3.63 12.05 -5.27
N ASN A 236 3.47 11.56 -4.04
CA ASN A 236 4.19 10.38 -3.52
C ASN A 236 3.76 9.07 -4.21
N GLU A 237 2.64 9.08 -4.92
CA GLU A 237 2.02 7.92 -5.55
C GLU A 237 1.29 8.28 -6.84
N ASN A 238 0.78 7.26 -7.52
CA ASN A 238 0.04 7.42 -8.77
C ASN A 238 -1.31 8.08 -8.49
N VAL A 239 -1.67 9.06 -9.32
CA VAL A 239 -2.92 9.82 -9.17
C VAL A 239 -3.76 9.81 -10.44
N ARG A 240 -5.07 9.92 -10.26
CA ARG A 240 -6.10 10.03 -11.31
C ARG A 240 -7.10 11.14 -10.97
N LEU A 241 -8.00 11.46 -11.90
CA LEU A 241 -9.15 12.34 -11.61
C LEU A 241 -10.19 11.58 -10.78
N LEU A 242 -11.05 12.30 -10.07
CA LEU A 242 -12.13 11.73 -9.24
C LEU A 242 -13.15 10.86 -9.98
N ASP A 243 -13.18 10.94 -11.31
CA ASP A 243 -14.04 10.10 -12.17
C ASP A 243 -13.32 8.83 -12.65
N ASN A 244 -12.21 8.47 -12.01
CA ASN A 244 -11.28 7.42 -12.37
C ASN A 244 -10.52 7.60 -13.70
N SER A 245 -10.72 8.73 -14.41
CA SER A 245 -10.02 8.94 -15.67
C SER A 245 -8.56 9.37 -15.45
N ALA A 246 -7.71 9.05 -16.42
CA ALA A 246 -6.28 9.37 -16.34
C ALA A 246 -6.04 10.89 -16.43
N ILE A 247 -5.06 11.37 -15.67
CA ILE A 247 -4.52 12.71 -15.87
C ILE A 247 -3.61 12.67 -17.11
N THR A 248 -3.84 13.58 -18.03
CA THR A 248 -3.12 13.71 -19.30
C THR A 248 -2.55 15.12 -19.43
N ALA A 249 -1.64 15.34 -20.38
CA ALA A 249 -1.15 16.68 -20.68
C ALA A 249 -2.28 17.67 -21.06
N ALA A 250 -3.41 17.17 -21.57
CA ALA A 250 -4.55 17.98 -21.97
C ALA A 250 -5.43 18.46 -20.78
N ASN A 251 -5.46 17.71 -19.67
CA ASN A 251 -6.32 18.04 -18.51
C ASN A 251 -5.52 18.48 -17.26
N ALA A 252 -4.21 18.21 -17.19
CA ALA A 252 -3.38 18.55 -16.03
C ALA A 252 -3.39 20.05 -15.69
N GLN A 253 -3.50 20.92 -16.70
CA GLN A 253 -3.57 22.37 -16.52
C GLN A 253 -4.78 22.79 -15.67
N ASN A 254 -5.91 22.06 -15.78
CA ASN A 254 -7.13 22.37 -15.05
C ASN A 254 -7.00 22.15 -13.55
N LEU A 255 -6.02 21.34 -13.12
CA LEU A 255 -5.77 20.96 -11.73
C LEU A 255 -4.98 22.03 -10.96
N VAL A 256 -4.30 22.93 -11.69
CA VAL A 256 -3.29 23.83 -11.11
C VAL A 256 -3.76 25.28 -11.15
N GLU A 257 -3.33 26.06 -10.16
CA GLU A 257 -3.37 27.53 -10.20
C GLU A 257 -1.96 28.11 -10.04
N LEU A 258 -1.61 29.04 -10.91
CA LEU A 258 -0.43 29.90 -10.76
C LEU A 258 -0.91 31.35 -10.72
N ARG A 259 -0.60 32.07 -9.65
CA ARG A 259 -1.05 33.44 -9.41
C ARG A 259 0.09 34.31 -8.91
N LEU A 260 -0.03 35.63 -9.09
CA LEU A 260 0.86 36.60 -8.48
C LEU A 260 0.59 36.72 -6.97
N THR A 261 1.64 36.75 -6.16
CA THR A 261 1.63 37.10 -4.73
C THR A 261 0.94 36.10 -3.80
N ASN A 262 -0.34 35.77 -4.01
CA ASN A 262 -1.15 34.93 -3.12
C ASN A 262 -2.35 34.29 -3.87
N ALA A 263 -3.17 33.53 -3.14
CA ALA A 263 -4.34 32.81 -3.67
C ALA A 263 -5.39 33.70 -4.35
N THR A 264 -5.46 34.99 -4.00
CA THR A 264 -6.39 35.97 -4.61
C THR A 264 -5.76 36.79 -5.73
N GLY A 265 -4.49 36.55 -6.04
CA GLY A 265 -3.78 37.32 -7.04
C GLY A 265 -4.18 37.03 -8.47
N VAL A 266 -3.66 37.86 -9.37
CA VAL A 266 -3.86 37.76 -10.81
C VAL A 266 -3.30 36.44 -11.32
N LEU A 267 -4.07 35.76 -12.19
CA LEU A 267 -3.64 34.52 -12.84
C LEU A 267 -2.44 34.77 -13.75
N VAL A 268 -1.45 33.90 -13.66
CA VAL A 268 -0.29 33.86 -14.54
C VAL A 268 -0.56 32.81 -15.60
N PRO A 269 -0.47 33.10 -16.91
CA PRO A 269 -0.68 32.08 -17.94
C PRO A 269 0.48 31.06 -17.95
N PHE A 270 0.14 29.77 -18.08
CA PHE A 270 1.09 28.65 -18.15
C PHE A 270 0.51 27.50 -18.97
N THR A 271 1.35 26.54 -19.36
CA THR A 271 0.94 25.19 -19.77
C THR A 271 1.50 24.15 -18.79
N THR A 272 1.10 22.89 -18.95
CA THR A 272 1.58 21.81 -18.06
C THR A 272 2.05 20.59 -18.83
N THR A 273 3.03 19.88 -18.27
CA THR A 273 3.32 18.48 -18.62
C THR A 273 3.17 17.59 -17.38
N LEU A 274 2.90 16.30 -17.58
CA LEU A 274 2.83 15.30 -16.52
C LEU A 274 3.76 14.14 -16.86
N SER A 275 4.63 13.78 -15.93
CA SER A 275 5.47 12.57 -16.01
C SER A 275 5.86 12.12 -14.61
N ASN A 276 5.86 10.81 -14.34
CA ASN A 276 6.31 10.23 -13.07
C ASN A 276 5.69 10.93 -11.84
N ASN A 277 4.35 11.06 -11.82
CA ASN A 277 3.58 11.69 -10.74
C ASN A 277 3.99 13.14 -10.45
N LYS A 278 4.52 13.84 -11.46
CA LYS A 278 4.96 15.23 -11.36
C LYS A 278 4.35 16.07 -12.46
N ILE A 279 3.51 17.03 -12.05
CA ILE A 279 3.04 18.09 -12.93
C ILE A 279 4.13 19.15 -12.99
N THR A 280 4.61 19.46 -14.18
CA THR A 280 5.53 20.58 -14.44
C THR A 280 4.75 21.74 -15.05
N VAL A 281 4.79 22.88 -14.38
CA VAL A 281 4.15 24.13 -14.79
C VAL A 281 5.15 24.93 -15.62
N ILE A 282 4.76 25.29 -16.84
CA ILE A 282 5.59 26.01 -17.81
C ILE A 282 4.93 27.39 -18.05
N PRO A 283 5.34 28.45 -17.33
CA PRO A 283 4.84 29.80 -17.56
C PRO A 283 5.02 30.22 -19.03
N THR A 284 4.02 30.88 -19.62
CA THR A 284 4.10 31.29 -21.04
C THR A 284 5.10 32.43 -21.26
N ALA A 285 5.37 33.21 -20.21
CA ALA A 285 6.40 34.23 -20.15
C ALA A 285 7.31 33.96 -18.95
N GLY A 286 8.57 34.37 -19.04
CA GLY A 286 9.52 34.24 -17.94
C GLY A 286 8.99 34.93 -16.67
N LEU A 287 9.33 34.36 -15.51
CA LEU A 287 8.91 34.93 -14.24
C LEU A 287 9.64 36.26 -14.00
N LEU A 288 8.94 37.22 -13.42
CA LEU A 288 9.50 38.54 -13.12
C LEU A 288 10.49 38.44 -11.94
N PRO A 289 11.57 39.23 -11.91
CA PRO A 289 12.48 39.29 -10.77
C PRO A 289 11.81 39.93 -9.54
N ASN A 290 12.21 39.49 -8.34
CA ASN A 290 11.67 39.97 -7.06
C ASN A 290 10.13 39.88 -6.96
N GLN A 291 9.52 38.88 -7.59
CA GLN A 291 8.07 38.69 -7.63
C GLN A 291 7.69 37.42 -6.88
N ALA A 292 6.72 37.55 -5.96
CA ALA A 292 6.11 36.42 -5.30
C ALA A 292 5.10 35.73 -6.22
N TYR A 293 5.09 34.40 -6.22
CA TYR A 293 4.17 33.56 -6.96
C TYR A 293 3.52 32.56 -6.01
N TYR A 294 2.21 32.40 -6.17
CA TYR A 294 1.41 31.38 -5.53
C TYR A 294 1.15 30.26 -6.52
N LEU A 295 1.55 29.04 -6.16
CA LEU A 295 1.29 27.82 -6.92
C LEU A 295 0.47 26.87 -6.06
N ALA A 296 -0.63 26.35 -6.60
CA ALA A 296 -1.52 25.46 -5.88
C ALA A 296 -2.07 24.34 -6.76
N LEU A 297 -2.30 23.19 -6.12
CA LEU A 297 -3.22 22.17 -6.60
C LEU A 297 -4.61 22.51 -6.08
N LYS A 298 -5.59 22.54 -6.98
CA LYS A 298 -6.99 22.76 -6.60
C LYS A 298 -7.48 21.57 -5.74
N PRO A 299 -8.24 21.83 -4.66
CA PRO A 299 -8.79 20.77 -3.82
C PRO A 299 -9.78 19.91 -4.60
N ASN A 300 -9.90 18.63 -4.20
CA ASN A 300 -10.93 17.71 -4.71
C ASN A 300 -10.91 17.57 -6.24
N MET A 301 -9.72 17.42 -6.81
CA MET A 301 -9.51 17.22 -8.25
C MET A 301 -8.73 15.94 -8.56
N VAL A 302 -8.00 15.39 -7.59
CA VAL A 302 -7.13 14.22 -7.76
C VAL A 302 -7.31 13.25 -6.61
N GLU A 303 -7.19 11.97 -6.91
CA GLU A 303 -7.21 10.84 -5.97
C GLU A 303 -6.16 9.79 -6.37
N ASP A 304 -5.85 8.87 -5.47
CA ASP A 304 -5.05 7.69 -5.77
C ASP A 304 -5.89 6.58 -6.44
N THR A 305 -5.31 5.38 -6.59
CA THR A 305 -6.02 4.21 -7.14
C THR A 305 -7.01 3.57 -6.18
N SER A 306 -7.02 4.00 -4.92
CA SER A 306 -7.81 3.49 -3.80
C SER A 306 -8.92 4.46 -3.37
N ASP A 307 -9.24 5.44 -4.22
CA ASP A 307 -10.28 6.48 -4.03
C ASP A 307 -10.01 7.45 -2.86
N ASN A 308 -8.74 7.64 -2.46
CA ASN A 308 -8.38 8.64 -1.48
C ASN A 308 -8.10 10.00 -2.15
N ALA A 309 -9.10 10.89 -2.11
CA ALA A 309 -9.00 12.21 -2.71
C ALA A 309 -8.18 13.22 -1.89
N VAL A 310 -7.39 14.05 -2.58
CA VAL A 310 -6.74 15.24 -1.99
C VAL A 310 -7.80 16.33 -1.80
N ASN A 311 -8.51 16.27 -0.68
CA ASN A 311 -9.69 17.12 -0.42
C ASN A 311 -9.34 18.55 0.00
N THR A 312 -8.15 18.77 0.55
CA THR A 312 -7.70 20.08 1.04
C THR A 312 -6.92 20.84 -0.01
N THR A 313 -7.05 22.17 -0.01
CA THR A 313 -6.16 23.02 -0.81
C THR A 313 -4.73 22.84 -0.33
N THR A 314 -3.82 22.56 -1.26
CA THR A 314 -2.37 22.57 -0.99
C THR A 314 -1.72 23.64 -1.86
N SER A 315 -0.68 24.29 -1.36
CA SER A 315 -0.04 25.39 -2.08
C SER A 315 1.38 25.68 -1.59
N THR A 316 2.12 26.43 -2.41
CA THR A 316 3.39 27.08 -2.07
C THR A 316 3.34 28.55 -2.45
N ILE A 317 4.03 29.39 -1.69
CA ILE A 317 4.39 30.75 -2.09
C ILE A 317 5.91 30.83 -2.17
N PHE A 318 6.44 31.25 -3.31
CA PHE A 318 7.86 31.49 -3.50
C PHE A 318 8.11 32.84 -4.17
N THR A 319 9.26 33.45 -3.91
CA THR A 319 9.71 34.69 -4.55
C THR A 319 10.91 34.41 -5.43
N THR A 320 10.90 34.94 -6.64
CA THR A 320 12.05 34.91 -7.55
C THR A 320 13.16 35.82 -7.04
N ALA A 321 14.40 35.47 -7.35
CA ALA A 321 15.55 36.31 -7.04
C ALA A 321 15.40 37.71 -7.66
N GLY A 322 15.75 38.73 -6.89
CA GLY A 322 15.78 40.11 -7.37
C GLY A 322 16.91 40.37 -8.37
N THR A 323 16.85 41.55 -9.00
CA THR A 323 17.95 42.04 -9.82
C THR A 323 19.16 42.32 -8.95
N SER A 324 20.32 41.81 -9.34
CA SER A 324 21.58 42.16 -8.72
C SER A 324 22.60 42.60 -9.76
N ILE A 325 23.49 43.50 -9.32
CA ILE A 325 24.54 44.09 -10.15
C ILE A 325 25.83 43.94 -9.38
N SER A 326 26.89 43.48 -10.05
CA SER A 326 28.23 43.41 -9.49
C SER A 326 29.28 43.80 -10.52
N LEU A 327 30.43 44.25 -10.05
CA LEU A 327 31.62 44.38 -10.88
C LEU A 327 32.32 43.02 -10.98
N ASP A 328 32.78 42.67 -12.17
CA ASP A 328 33.55 41.45 -12.40
C ASP A 328 34.88 41.44 -11.62
N LYS A 329 35.44 42.63 -11.40
CA LYS A 329 36.62 42.86 -10.56
C LYS A 329 36.38 44.03 -9.62
N THR A 330 36.69 43.84 -8.34
CA THR A 330 36.63 44.89 -7.31
C THR A 330 37.80 45.86 -7.39
N PHE A 331 38.83 45.53 -8.17
CA PHE A 331 40.01 46.34 -8.35
C PHE A 331 40.61 46.15 -9.75
N VAL A 332 40.95 47.26 -10.40
CA VAL A 332 41.50 47.30 -11.76
C VAL A 332 42.70 48.24 -11.77
N LYS A 333 43.83 47.78 -12.32
CA LYS A 333 45.02 48.61 -12.58
C LYS A 333 45.09 48.93 -14.06
N VAL A 334 45.45 50.16 -14.38
CA VAL A 334 45.67 50.62 -15.75
C VAL A 334 46.94 51.48 -15.77
N ASN A 335 47.71 51.40 -16.86
CA ASN A 335 48.87 52.28 -17.05
C ASN A 335 48.41 53.68 -17.45
N GLU A 336 49.21 54.69 -17.11
CA GLU A 336 49.01 56.04 -17.65
C GLU A 336 49.06 56.01 -19.19
N ASN A 337 48.20 56.79 -19.84
CA ASN A 337 48.06 56.87 -21.30
C ASN A 337 47.54 55.60 -22.00
N ALA A 338 46.93 54.65 -21.28
CA ALA A 338 46.32 53.44 -21.90
C ALA A 338 45.11 53.74 -22.80
N GLY A 339 44.59 54.97 -22.79
CA GLY A 339 43.42 55.39 -23.55
C GLY A 339 42.11 54.99 -22.88
N THR A 340 41.59 53.79 -23.17
CA THR A 340 40.28 53.32 -22.67
C THR A 340 40.42 52.16 -21.70
N LEU A 341 39.72 52.23 -20.57
CA LEU A 341 39.55 51.11 -19.64
C LEU A 341 38.15 50.52 -19.78
N ALA A 342 38.06 49.26 -20.20
CA ALA A 342 36.82 48.49 -20.11
C ALA A 342 36.76 47.77 -18.76
N PHE A 343 35.62 47.88 -18.08
CA PHE A 343 35.28 47.01 -16.95
C PHE A 343 33.95 46.32 -17.22
N LYS A 344 33.80 45.11 -16.69
CA LYS A 344 32.61 44.28 -16.90
C LYS A 344 31.67 44.40 -15.71
N ILE A 345 30.41 44.67 -16.01
CA ILE A 345 29.30 44.62 -15.06
C ILE A 345 28.55 43.32 -15.29
N ASN A 346 28.37 42.54 -14.23
CA ASN A 346 27.51 41.37 -14.23
C ASN A 346 26.12 41.82 -13.74
N VAL A 347 25.09 41.52 -14.53
CA VAL A 347 23.69 41.78 -14.19
C VAL A 347 22.96 40.44 -14.15
N ASN A 348 22.39 40.12 -13.00
CA ASN A 348 21.59 38.92 -12.81
C ASN A 348 20.13 39.29 -12.64
N ASN A 349 19.23 38.51 -13.24
CA ASN A 349 17.77 38.73 -13.22
C ASN A 349 17.38 40.18 -13.57
N PRO A 350 17.78 40.68 -14.75
CA PRO A 350 17.55 42.09 -15.11
C PRO A 350 16.05 42.41 -15.08
N SER A 351 15.70 43.42 -14.28
CA SER A 351 14.41 44.11 -14.37
C SER A 351 14.55 45.28 -15.33
N ASN A 352 13.42 45.80 -15.81
CA ASN A 352 13.43 47.05 -16.56
C ASN A 352 13.77 48.20 -15.59
N ALA A 353 15.03 48.61 -15.57
CA ALA A 353 15.57 49.59 -14.65
C ALA A 353 16.67 50.42 -15.30
N THR A 354 16.85 51.65 -14.82
CA THR A 354 17.97 52.53 -15.20
C THR A 354 19.05 52.48 -14.13
N VAL A 355 20.32 52.36 -14.53
CA VAL A 355 21.46 52.35 -13.62
C VAL A 355 22.31 53.58 -13.89
N ASN A 356 22.66 54.34 -12.84
CA ASN A 356 23.61 55.44 -12.93
C ASN A 356 24.99 54.95 -12.50
N LEU A 357 25.94 54.97 -13.42
CA LEU A 357 27.35 54.81 -13.08
C LEU A 357 27.89 56.17 -12.59
N VAL A 358 28.27 56.23 -11.32
CA VAL A 358 28.80 57.46 -10.71
C VAL A 358 30.22 57.19 -10.26
N VAL A 359 31.18 57.95 -10.79
CA VAL A 359 32.52 57.95 -10.22
C VAL A 359 32.53 58.77 -8.94
N LYS A 360 32.95 58.13 -7.86
CA LYS A 360 33.13 58.81 -6.57
C LYS A 360 34.55 59.42 -6.55
N PRO A 361 34.71 60.72 -6.25
CA PRO A 361 36.01 61.29 -5.97
C PRO A 361 36.63 60.59 -4.74
N ALA A 362 37.97 60.53 -4.71
CA ALA A 362 38.84 59.69 -3.89
C ALA A 362 38.33 59.32 -2.46
N PRO A 363 38.74 58.12 -1.97
CA PRO A 363 40.02 58.11 -1.25
C PRO A 363 41.06 57.09 -1.74
N PHE A 364 40.87 56.41 -2.88
CA PHE A 364 41.72 55.25 -3.25
C PHE A 364 42.81 55.49 -4.33
N SER A 365 42.95 56.69 -4.90
CA SER A 365 44.10 57.08 -5.75
C SER A 365 44.26 58.61 -5.88
N THR A 366 45.34 59.07 -6.52
CA THR A 366 45.56 60.48 -6.92
C THR A 366 44.75 60.90 -8.15
N ALA A 367 44.05 59.97 -8.80
CA ALA A 367 43.24 60.26 -9.98
C ALA A 367 41.94 60.99 -9.58
N ASN A 368 41.59 62.04 -10.32
CA ASN A 368 40.40 62.85 -10.16
C ASN A 368 39.60 62.93 -11.47
N SER A 369 38.49 63.66 -11.47
CA SER A 369 37.60 63.80 -12.64
C SER A 369 38.24 64.44 -13.87
N SER A 370 39.46 64.98 -13.76
CA SER A 370 40.23 65.49 -14.91
C SER A 370 41.03 64.41 -15.64
N ASP A 371 41.20 63.22 -15.03
CA ASP A 371 42.09 62.17 -15.54
C ASP A 371 41.38 61.13 -16.44
N PHE A 372 40.05 61.14 -16.50
CA PHE A 372 39.25 60.24 -17.34
C PHE A 372 37.90 60.86 -17.71
N THR A 373 37.27 60.30 -18.75
CA THR A 373 35.89 60.57 -19.15
C THR A 373 35.08 59.28 -19.04
N LEU A 374 33.82 59.36 -18.57
CA LEU A 374 32.93 58.22 -18.33
C LEU A 374 32.12 57.83 -19.56
#